data_AF-A0A4R4Q476-F1
#
_entry.id   AF-A0A4R4Q476-F1
#
_cell.length_a   1.000
_cell.length_b   1.000
_cell.length_c   1.000
_cell.angle_alpha   90.00
_cell.angle_beta   90.00
_cell.angle_gamma   90.00
#
_symmetry.space_group_name_H-M   'P 1'
#
loop_
_entity.id
_entity.type
_entity.pdbx_description
1 polymer ?
#
loop_
_entity_poly.entity_id
_entity_poly.type
_entity_poly.pdbx_seq_one_letter_code
_entity_poly.pdbx_strand_id
1 'polypeptide(L)'
;MTDSDVPAASAIWAAEQVTGELRETYLAVAAATVLLERLSAGCAHPAIRQARRSGEDALDLAGDAEQQLRDGVGRLRAEAGSEEPVTIGGLVAALDIVRDRLGAAATRIGRFPARITTAGQQLLDADRPGLLDDAVTEQWQQAAGQLDLMAESLTAAVAALAAYTGGLSGAEPATT
;
A
#
# COMPACT_ATOMS: atom_id res chain seq x y z
N MET A 1 11.01 25.70 1.71
CA MET A 1 11.28 24.79 2.84
C MET A 1 11.09 25.59 4.11
N THR A 2 9.83 25.77 4.51
CA THR A 2 9.50 26.30 5.83
C THR A 2 9.59 25.16 6.85
N ASP A 3 9.81 25.51 8.11
CA ASP A 3 10.02 24.60 9.24
C ASP A 3 8.83 23.65 9.53
N SER A 4 7.70 23.80 8.82
CA SER A 4 6.46 23.06 9.02
C SER A 4 6.34 21.77 8.19
N ASP A 5 7.06 21.65 7.07
CA ASP A 5 7.03 20.45 6.21
C ASP A 5 7.88 19.30 6.75
N VAL A 6 8.98 19.63 7.43
CA VAL A 6 9.91 18.67 8.03
C VAL A 6 9.20 17.84 9.14
N PRO A 7 8.38 18.44 10.03
CA PRO A 7 7.54 17.70 10.97
C PRO A 7 6.55 16.75 10.31
N ALA A 8 5.82 17.19 9.28
CA ALA A 8 4.80 16.37 8.62
C ALA A 8 5.42 15.19 7.86
N ALA A 9 6.48 15.44 7.08
CA ALA A 9 7.20 14.38 6.38
C ALA A 9 7.85 13.37 7.35
N SER A 10 8.40 13.85 8.46
CA SER A 10 8.95 12.99 9.51
C SER A 10 7.88 12.15 10.21
N ALA A 11 6.70 12.73 10.48
CA ALA A 11 5.58 12.01 11.09
C ALA A 11 5.00 10.94 10.16
N ILE A 12 4.86 11.26 8.86
CA ILE A 12 4.45 10.29 7.84
C ILE A 12 5.47 9.14 7.78
N TRP A 13 6.77 9.45 7.76
CA TRP A 13 7.80 8.42 7.73
C TRP A 13 7.74 7.51 8.96
N ALA A 14 7.59 8.07 10.17
CA ALA A 14 7.47 7.29 11.40
C ALA A 14 6.22 6.38 11.38
N ALA A 15 5.08 6.89 10.91
CA ALA A 15 3.85 6.11 10.78
C ALA A 15 3.98 4.95 9.78
N GLU A 16 4.64 5.18 8.64
CA GLU A 16 4.90 4.14 7.64
C GLU A 16 5.87 3.06 8.16
N GLN A 17 6.88 3.44 8.96
CA GLN A 17 7.77 2.46 9.60
C GLN A 17 7.01 1.56 10.58
N VAL A 18 6.19 2.14 11.46
CA VAL A 18 5.35 1.37 12.39
C VAL A 18 4.38 0.47 11.63
N THR A 19 3.82 0.93 10.51
CA THR A 19 2.96 0.11 9.65
C THR A 19 3.74 -1.08 9.07
N GLY A 20 5.00 -0.89 8.69
CA GLY A 20 5.89 -1.97 8.25
C GLY A 20 6.12 -3.01 9.35
N GLU A 21 6.52 -2.57 10.54
CA GLU A 21 6.75 -3.44 11.71
C GLU A 21 5.47 -4.18 12.15
N LEU A 22 4.32 -3.51 12.06
CA LEU A 22 3.01 -4.09 12.35
C LEU A 22 2.67 -5.23 11.39
N ARG A 23 2.96 -5.08 10.08
CA ARG A 23 2.74 -6.15 9.09
C ARG A 23 3.64 -7.36 9.36
N GLU A 24 4.89 -7.16 9.75
CA GLU A 24 5.79 -8.26 10.13
C GLU A 24 5.27 -9.00 11.37
N THR A 25 4.85 -8.26 12.39
CA THR A 25 4.28 -8.81 13.62
C THR A 25 2.97 -9.55 13.36
N TYR A 26 2.10 -8.99 12.51
CA TYR A 26 0.85 -9.61 12.09
C TYR A 26 1.09 -11.00 11.50
N LEU A 27 2.07 -11.15 10.61
CA LEU A 27 2.42 -12.44 10.01
C LEU A 27 2.89 -13.46 11.06
N ALA A 28 3.68 -13.03 12.05
CA ALA A 28 4.13 -13.89 13.14
C ALA A 28 2.95 -14.36 14.02
N VAL A 29 2.01 -13.46 14.34
CA VAL A 29 0.80 -13.80 15.09
C VAL A 29 -0.10 -14.74 14.29
N ALA A 30 -0.34 -14.48 13.01
CA ALA A 30 -1.13 -15.34 12.14
C ALA A 30 -0.53 -16.75 12.01
N ALA A 31 0.80 -16.87 11.90
CA ALA A 31 1.47 -18.17 11.90
C ALA A 31 1.29 -18.90 13.24
N ALA A 32 1.40 -18.19 14.36
CA ALA A 32 1.21 -18.76 15.69
C ALA A 32 -0.24 -19.20 15.94
N THR A 33 -1.25 -18.44 15.49
CA THR A 33 -2.66 -18.82 15.60
C THR A 33 -2.95 -20.09 14.81
N VAL A 34 -2.45 -20.21 13.57
CA VAL A 34 -2.59 -21.45 12.77
C VAL A 34 -1.98 -22.66 13.49
N LEU A 35 -0.80 -22.53 14.10
CA LEU A 35 -0.21 -23.61 14.89
C LEU A 35 -1.06 -23.97 16.11
N LEU A 36 -1.59 -22.97 16.81
CA LEU A 36 -2.47 -23.16 17.96
C LEU A 36 -3.76 -23.86 17.56
N GLU A 37 -4.37 -23.50 16.43
CA GLU A 37 -5.57 -24.16 15.90
C GLU A 37 -5.32 -25.65 15.65
N ARG A 38 -4.23 -25.98 14.96
CA ARG A 38 -3.83 -27.35 14.68
C ARG A 38 -3.59 -28.18 15.95
N LEU A 39 -2.97 -27.60 16.97
CA LEU A 39 -2.71 -28.27 18.25
C LEU A 39 -3.96 -28.39 19.12
N SER A 40 -4.91 -27.47 18.97
CA SER A 40 -6.13 -27.40 19.76
C SER A 40 -7.29 -28.25 19.24
N ALA A 41 -7.15 -28.88 18.07
CA ALA A 41 -8.20 -29.68 17.45
C ALA A 41 -8.70 -30.78 18.42
N GLY A 42 -9.95 -30.68 18.86
CA GLY A 42 -10.57 -31.59 19.83
C GLY A 42 -10.27 -31.29 21.31
N CYS A 43 -9.52 -30.22 21.63
CA CYS A 43 -9.22 -29.83 23.00
C CYS A 43 -10.26 -28.85 23.56
N ALA A 44 -10.95 -29.23 24.65
CA ALA A 44 -11.94 -28.40 25.32
C ALA A 44 -11.36 -27.50 26.44
N HIS A 45 -10.04 -27.30 26.50
CA HIS A 45 -9.41 -26.55 27.59
C HIS A 45 -9.68 -25.03 27.48
N PRO A 46 -10.16 -24.37 28.55
CA PRO A 46 -10.55 -22.96 28.51
C PRO A 46 -9.39 -22.02 28.14
N ALA A 47 -8.18 -22.28 28.65
CA ALA A 47 -7.01 -21.46 28.32
C ALA A 47 -6.65 -21.49 26.82
N ILE A 48 -6.88 -22.63 26.14
CA ILE A 48 -6.60 -22.76 24.71
C ILE A 48 -7.64 -22.00 23.88
N ARG A 49 -8.93 -22.05 24.28
CA ARG A 49 -9.96 -21.22 23.66
C ARG A 49 -9.68 -19.73 23.85
N GLN A 50 -9.25 -19.32 25.04
CA GLN A 50 -8.89 -17.93 25.30
C GLN A 50 -7.69 -17.48 24.46
N ALA A 51 -6.65 -18.32 24.34
CA ALA A 51 -5.48 -18.01 23.52
C ALA A 51 -5.84 -17.85 22.03
N ARG A 52 -6.73 -18.70 21.49
CA ARG A 52 -7.23 -18.56 20.11
C ARG A 52 -7.96 -17.24 19.91
N ARG A 53 -8.96 -16.97 20.77
CA ARG A 53 -9.75 -15.74 20.69
C ARG A 53 -8.88 -14.50 20.81
N SER A 54 -7.93 -14.49 21.75
CA SER A 54 -7.00 -13.37 21.89
C SER A 54 -6.10 -13.18 20.68
N GLY A 55 -5.77 -14.26 19.95
CA GLY A 55 -5.03 -14.17 18.69
C GLY A 55 -5.87 -13.58 17.58
N GLU A 56 -7.13 -14.01 17.44
CA GLU A 56 -8.10 -13.43 16.50
C GLU A 56 -8.32 -11.94 16.80
N ASP A 57 -8.64 -11.59 18.06
CA ASP A 57 -8.82 -10.20 18.51
C ASP A 57 -7.58 -9.34 18.21
N ALA A 58 -6.36 -9.89 18.35
CA ALA A 58 -5.11 -9.18 18.05
C ALA A 58 -4.93 -8.93 16.53
N LEU A 59 -5.34 -9.87 15.68
CA LEU A 59 -5.28 -9.70 14.23
C LEU A 59 -6.30 -8.65 13.76
N ASP A 60 -7.49 -8.63 14.34
CA ASP A 60 -8.52 -7.60 14.08
C ASP A 60 -8.02 -6.21 14.50
N LEU A 61 -7.49 -6.09 15.72
CA LEU A 61 -6.92 -4.83 16.23
C LEU A 61 -5.74 -4.33 15.38
N ALA A 62 -4.92 -5.23 14.84
CA ALA A 62 -3.83 -4.86 13.93
C ALA A 62 -4.38 -4.29 12.61
N GLY A 63 -5.44 -4.88 12.06
CA GLY A 63 -6.14 -4.35 10.88
C GLY A 63 -6.70 -2.94 11.11
N ASP A 64 -7.38 -2.74 12.25
CA ASP A 64 -7.93 -1.44 12.63
C ASP A 64 -6.83 -0.39 12.83
N ALA A 65 -5.72 -0.76 13.49
CA ALA A 65 -4.58 0.14 13.71
C ALA A 65 -3.92 0.54 12.37
N GLU A 66 -3.73 -0.40 11.46
CA GLU A 66 -3.22 -0.11 10.11
C GLU A 66 -4.14 0.86 9.35
N GLN A 67 -5.45 0.67 9.43
CA GLN A 67 -6.41 1.57 8.79
C GLN A 67 -6.36 2.98 9.38
N GLN A 68 -6.31 3.11 10.72
CA GLN A 68 -6.21 4.42 11.38
C GLN A 68 -4.91 5.15 11.03
N LEU A 69 -3.78 4.44 10.92
CA LEU A 69 -2.51 4.99 10.49
C LEU A 69 -2.59 5.51 9.04
N ARG A 70 -3.17 4.73 8.13
CA ARG A 70 -3.39 5.15 6.72
C ARG A 70 -4.27 6.41 6.63
N ASP A 71 -5.35 6.47 7.40
CA ASP A 71 -6.25 7.63 7.43
C ASP A 71 -5.54 8.87 7.98
N GLY A 72 -4.72 8.71 9.03
CA GLY A 72 -3.86 9.77 9.59
C GLY A 72 -2.87 10.33 8.57
N VAL A 73 -2.14 9.44 7.88
CA VAL A 73 -1.22 9.81 6.79
C VAL A 73 -1.97 10.52 5.65
N GLY A 74 -3.17 10.06 5.32
CA GLY A 74 -4.04 10.68 4.32
C GLY A 74 -4.37 12.14 4.65
N ARG A 75 -4.76 12.42 5.91
CA ARG A 75 -5.03 13.78 6.39
C ARG A 75 -3.79 14.68 6.37
N LEU A 76 -2.66 14.19 6.88
CA LEU A 76 -1.40 14.95 6.87
C LEU A 76 -0.95 15.33 5.46
N ARG A 77 -1.10 14.43 4.49
CA ARG A 77 -0.78 14.71 3.09
C ARG A 77 -1.69 15.80 2.51
N ALA A 78 -2.97 15.79 2.84
CA ALA A 78 -3.92 16.79 2.37
C ALA A 78 -3.59 18.18 2.92
N GLU A 79 -3.16 18.27 4.17
CA GLU A 79 -2.75 19.53 4.81
C GLU A 79 -1.43 20.08 4.22
N ALA A 80 -0.43 19.20 4.04
CA ALA A 80 0.89 19.58 3.51
C ALA A 80 0.88 19.97 2.02
N GLY A 81 -0.11 19.52 1.23
CA GLY A 81 -0.18 19.76 -0.21
C GLY A 81 -0.62 21.17 -0.63
N SER A 82 -0.69 22.13 0.28
CA SER A 82 -1.30 23.45 0.06
C SER A 82 -0.31 24.58 -0.30
N GLU A 83 0.99 24.30 -0.41
CA GLU A 83 1.98 25.32 -0.77
C GLU A 83 2.10 25.53 -2.30
N GLU A 84 2.04 26.79 -2.75
CA GLU A 84 2.19 27.17 -4.15
C GLU A 84 3.67 27.31 -4.58
N PRO A 85 4.07 26.79 -5.75
CA PRO A 85 5.40 27.03 -6.30
C PRO A 85 5.58 28.47 -6.78
N VAL A 86 6.68 29.09 -6.38
CA VAL A 86 6.94 30.53 -6.55
C VAL A 86 7.38 30.92 -7.98
N THR A 87 7.78 29.96 -8.84
CA THR A 87 8.25 30.22 -10.21
C THR A 87 7.88 29.11 -11.20
N ILE A 88 7.79 29.44 -12.50
CA ILE A 88 7.52 28.47 -13.59
C ILE A 88 8.63 27.42 -13.71
N GLY A 89 9.90 27.83 -13.66
CA GLY A 89 11.03 26.90 -13.70
C GLY A 89 11.07 25.97 -12.48
N GLY A 90 10.74 26.48 -11.30
CA GLY A 90 10.59 25.68 -10.08
C GLY A 90 9.42 24.70 -10.15
N LEU A 91 8.31 25.11 -10.76
CA LEU A 91 7.15 24.24 -11.02
C LEU A 91 7.54 23.10 -11.98
N VAL A 92 8.20 23.38 -13.11
CA VAL A 92 8.63 22.34 -14.05
C VAL A 92 9.55 21.31 -13.37
N ALA A 93 10.56 21.77 -12.61
CA ALA A 93 11.45 20.89 -11.87
C ALA A 93 10.71 20.03 -10.82
N ALA A 94 9.75 20.61 -10.09
CA ALA A 94 8.92 19.87 -9.15
C ALA A 94 8.04 18.82 -9.85
N LEU A 95 7.44 19.15 -10.98
CA LEU A 95 6.62 18.24 -11.77
C LEU A 95 7.44 17.09 -12.38
N ASP A 96 8.68 17.35 -12.80
CA ASP A 96 9.61 16.30 -13.24
C ASP A 96 9.93 15.31 -12.11
N ILE A 97 10.22 15.80 -10.90
CA ILE A 97 10.45 14.95 -9.72
C ILE A 97 9.21 14.11 -9.39
N VAL A 98 8.01 14.71 -9.45
CA VAL A 98 6.75 13.99 -9.24
C VAL A 98 6.56 12.91 -10.30
N ARG A 99 6.77 13.24 -11.59
CA ARG A 99 6.68 12.30 -12.70
C ARG A 99 7.60 11.10 -12.51
N ASP A 100 8.86 11.32 -12.17
CA ASP A 100 9.84 10.26 -11.98
C ASP A 100 9.46 9.34 -10.81
N ARG A 101 8.98 9.91 -9.70
CA ARG A 101 8.51 9.14 -8.55
C ARG A 101 7.26 8.31 -8.87
N LEU A 102 6.28 8.89 -9.55
CA LEU A 102 5.06 8.18 -9.96
C LEU A 102 5.36 7.07 -10.99
N GLY A 103 6.27 7.32 -11.94
CA GLY A 103 6.69 6.32 -12.92
C GLY A 103 7.44 5.15 -12.31
N ALA A 104 8.33 5.42 -11.33
CA ALA A 104 8.99 4.37 -10.55
C ALA A 104 7.99 3.55 -9.73
N ALA A 105 6.99 4.21 -9.13
CA ALA A 105 5.92 3.55 -8.39
C ALA A 105 5.05 2.65 -9.29
N ALA A 106 4.59 3.16 -10.43
CA ALA A 106 3.83 2.41 -11.44
C ALA A 106 4.57 1.14 -11.86
N THR A 107 5.86 1.28 -12.21
CA THR A 107 6.73 0.15 -12.61
C THR A 107 6.85 -0.89 -11.48
N ARG A 108 6.91 -0.45 -10.23
CA ARG A 108 7.01 -1.36 -9.08
C ARG A 108 5.68 -2.08 -8.84
N ILE A 109 4.56 -1.36 -8.86
CA ILE A 109 3.22 -1.88 -8.60
C ILE A 109 2.80 -2.86 -9.69
N GLY A 110 3.11 -2.59 -10.96
CA GLY A 110 2.79 -3.49 -12.09
C GLY A 110 3.44 -4.88 -12.00
N ARG A 111 4.37 -5.11 -11.07
CA ARG A 111 4.95 -6.44 -10.80
C ARG A 111 4.22 -7.22 -9.71
N PHE A 112 3.34 -6.58 -8.94
CA PHE A 112 2.66 -7.21 -7.80
C PHE A 112 1.54 -8.17 -8.21
N PRO A 113 0.68 -7.86 -9.20
CA PRO A 113 -0.39 -8.75 -9.66
C PRO A 113 0.12 -10.15 -10.00
N ALA A 114 1.14 -10.24 -10.84
CA ALA A 114 1.75 -11.52 -11.23
C ALA A 114 2.27 -12.33 -10.04
N ARG A 115 2.84 -11.67 -9.01
CA ARG A 115 3.32 -12.34 -7.80
C ARG A 115 2.18 -12.90 -6.95
N ILE A 116 1.08 -12.16 -6.83
CA ILE A 116 -0.12 -12.58 -6.09
C ILE A 116 -0.79 -13.75 -6.83
N THR A 117 -0.95 -13.67 -8.15
CA THR A 117 -1.50 -14.76 -8.97
C THR A 117 -0.63 -16.01 -8.88
N THR A 118 0.70 -15.86 -8.92
CA THR A 118 1.63 -17.00 -8.75
C THR A 118 1.47 -17.66 -7.38
N ALA A 119 1.36 -16.86 -6.31
CA ALA A 119 1.15 -17.39 -4.96
C ALA A 119 -0.22 -18.10 -4.83
N GLY A 120 -1.28 -17.55 -5.44
CA GLY A 120 -2.59 -18.18 -5.48
C GLY A 120 -2.59 -19.50 -6.25
N GLN A 121 -1.87 -19.57 -7.36
CA GLN A 121 -1.73 -20.81 -8.13
C GLN A 121 -0.94 -21.87 -7.35
N GLN A 122 0.17 -21.48 -6.71
CA GLN A 122 0.94 -22.38 -5.84
C GLN A 122 0.09 -22.95 -4.70
N LEU A 123 -0.84 -22.16 -4.19
CA LEU A 123 -1.77 -22.58 -3.15
C LEU A 123 -2.78 -23.61 -3.68
N LEU A 124 -3.38 -23.37 -4.86
CA LEU A 124 -4.27 -24.31 -5.54
C LEU A 124 -3.56 -25.63 -5.90
N ASP A 125 -2.34 -25.54 -6.43
CA ASP A 125 -1.53 -26.70 -6.85
C ASP A 125 -1.08 -27.57 -5.66
N ALA A 126 -0.97 -26.97 -4.47
CA ALA A 126 -0.61 -27.68 -3.24
C ALA A 126 -1.76 -28.53 -2.65
N ASP A 127 -2.91 -28.55 -3.33
CA ASP A 127 -4.18 -29.24 -3.03
C ASP A 127 -4.13 -30.15 -1.78
N ARG A 128 -4.50 -29.58 -0.63
CA ARG A 128 -4.98 -30.34 0.52
C ARG A 128 -6.50 -30.22 0.56
N PRO A 129 -7.25 -31.30 0.33
CA PRO A 129 -8.71 -31.24 0.32
C PRO A 129 -9.24 -30.63 1.62
N GLY A 130 -9.98 -29.53 1.51
CA GLY A 130 -10.69 -28.84 2.61
C GLY A 130 -10.01 -27.62 3.24
N LEU A 131 -8.88 -27.14 2.71
CA LEU A 131 -8.15 -25.96 3.24
C LEU A 131 -8.37 -24.65 2.47
N LEU A 132 -8.90 -24.72 1.25
CA LEU A 132 -9.11 -23.54 0.40
C LEU A 132 -10.60 -23.30 0.22
N ASP A 133 -11.02 -22.14 0.69
CA ASP A 133 -12.28 -21.53 0.29
C ASP A 133 -12.00 -20.79 -1.03
N ASP A 134 -12.83 -21.04 -2.04
CA ASP A 134 -12.77 -20.37 -3.35
C ASP A 134 -12.76 -18.84 -3.19
N ALA A 135 -13.38 -18.34 -2.10
CA ALA A 135 -13.39 -16.93 -1.71
C ALA A 135 -11.99 -16.32 -1.50
N VAL A 136 -11.00 -17.08 -1.01
CA VAL A 136 -9.64 -16.56 -0.76
C VAL A 136 -8.93 -16.30 -2.10
N THR A 137 -9.03 -17.24 -3.02
CA THR A 137 -8.47 -17.10 -4.37
C THR A 137 -9.14 -15.99 -5.15
N GLU A 138 -10.46 -15.83 -5.03
CA GLU A 138 -11.20 -14.71 -5.62
C GLU A 138 -10.76 -13.36 -5.06
N GLN A 139 -10.59 -13.24 -3.74
CA GLN A 139 -10.10 -12.00 -3.11
C GLN A 139 -8.69 -11.64 -3.58
N TRP A 140 -7.80 -12.62 -3.73
CA TRP A 140 -6.44 -12.38 -4.22
C TRP A 140 -6.43 -11.96 -5.70
N GLN A 141 -7.31 -12.54 -6.52
CA GLN A 141 -7.51 -12.10 -7.90
C GLN A 141 -8.07 -10.67 -7.98
N GLN A 142 -9.05 -10.35 -7.13
CA GLN A 142 -9.60 -8.99 -7.05
C GLN A 142 -8.52 -7.99 -6.64
N ALA A 143 -7.70 -8.31 -5.63
CA ALA A 143 -6.58 -7.48 -5.22
C ALA A 143 -5.54 -7.28 -6.34
N ALA A 144 -5.22 -8.34 -7.09
CA ALA A 144 -4.36 -8.25 -8.26
C ALA A 144 -4.94 -7.28 -9.31
N GLY A 145 -6.24 -7.39 -9.63
CA GLY A 145 -6.92 -6.48 -10.55
C GLY A 145 -6.92 -5.01 -10.08
N GLN A 146 -7.10 -4.76 -8.77
CA GLN A 146 -6.99 -3.40 -8.22
C GLN A 146 -5.57 -2.82 -8.35
N LEU A 147 -4.54 -3.67 -8.20
CA LEU A 147 -3.15 -3.25 -8.37
C LEU A 147 -2.79 -2.95 -9.84
N ASP A 148 -3.36 -3.70 -10.80
CA ASP A 148 -3.24 -3.38 -12.22
C ASP A 148 -3.86 -2.01 -12.54
N LEU A 149 -5.10 -1.79 -12.11
CA LEU A 149 -5.79 -0.50 -12.29
C LEU A 149 -4.99 0.67 -11.66
N MET A 150 -4.38 0.45 -10.50
CA MET A 150 -3.52 1.44 -9.86
C MET A 150 -2.27 1.75 -10.70
N ALA A 151 -1.59 0.72 -11.25
CA ALA A 151 -0.42 0.92 -12.10
C ALA A 151 -0.78 1.68 -13.40
N GLU A 152 -1.92 1.35 -14.01
CA GLU A 152 -2.44 2.06 -15.19
C GLU A 152 -2.76 3.53 -14.88
N SER A 153 -3.45 3.79 -13.77
CA SER A 153 -3.77 5.15 -13.32
C SER A 153 -2.52 6.01 -13.11
N LEU A 154 -1.50 5.45 -12.46
CA LEU A 154 -0.22 6.14 -12.25
C LEU A 154 0.51 6.41 -13.58
N THR A 155 0.48 5.46 -14.51
CA THR A 155 1.07 5.64 -15.85
C THR A 155 0.37 6.74 -16.64
N ALA A 156 -0.97 6.80 -16.57
CA ALA A 156 -1.74 7.88 -17.18
C ALA A 156 -1.41 9.25 -16.56
N ALA A 157 -1.25 9.33 -15.24
CA ALA A 157 -0.83 10.56 -14.56
C ALA A 157 0.57 11.02 -15.02
N VAL A 158 1.53 10.10 -15.13
CA VAL A 158 2.88 10.37 -15.66
C VAL A 158 2.82 10.94 -17.08
N ALA A 159 2.00 10.36 -17.95
CA ALA A 159 1.84 10.82 -19.32
C ALA A 159 1.21 12.23 -19.39
N ALA A 160 0.20 12.50 -18.56
CA ALA A 160 -0.42 13.82 -18.48
C ALA A 160 0.57 14.90 -17.99
N LEU A 161 1.38 14.59 -16.96
CA LEU A 161 2.43 15.48 -16.46
C LEU A 161 3.51 15.74 -17.51
N ALA A 162 3.91 14.73 -18.28
CA ALA A 162 4.87 14.88 -19.38
C ALA A 162 4.33 15.79 -20.50
N ALA A 163 3.07 15.61 -20.89
CA ALA A 163 2.43 16.46 -21.91
C ALA A 163 2.36 17.93 -21.45
N TYR A 164 2.00 18.16 -20.18
CA TYR A 164 1.90 19.50 -19.61
C TYR A 164 3.27 20.19 -19.50
N THR A 165 4.29 19.52 -18.95
CA THR A 165 5.66 20.05 -18.85
C THR A 165 6.31 20.30 -20.21
N GLY A 166 6.04 19.44 -21.20
CA GLY A 166 6.44 19.64 -22.59
C GLY A 166 5.81 20.88 -23.22
N GLY A 167 4.52 21.14 -22.96
CA GLY A 167 3.82 22.34 -23.41
C GLY A 167 4.34 23.63 -22.77
N LEU A 168 4.76 23.59 -21.50
CA LEU A 168 5.37 24.71 -20.80
C LEU A 168 6.79 25.02 -21.29
N SER A 169 7.58 23.99 -21.64
CA SER A 169 8.97 24.13 -22.10
C SER A 169 9.09 24.47 -23.59
N GLY A 170 8.01 24.26 -24.36
CA GLY A 170 7.94 24.54 -25.80
C GLY A 170 7.33 25.89 -26.18
N ALA A 171 7.01 26.76 -25.21
CA ALA A 171 6.44 28.08 -25.46
C ALA A 171 7.49 29.20 -25.33
N GLU A 172 8.14 29.54 -26.45
CA GLU A 172 8.80 30.83 -26.71
C GLU A 172 8.59 31.21 -28.20
N PRO A 173 8.56 32.50 -28.56
CA PRO A 173 7.41 33.39 -28.57
C PRO A 173 6.86 33.61 -29.99
N ALA A 174 5.55 33.82 -30.13
CA ALA A 174 5.03 34.54 -31.31
C ALA A 174 5.33 36.04 -31.13
N THR A 175 6.56 36.45 -31.42
CA THR A 175 6.92 37.85 -31.63
C THR A 175 6.40 38.34 -32.98
N THR A 176 5.67 39.46 -32.91
CA THR A 176 5.51 40.55 -33.90
C THR A 176 4.90 40.25 -35.25
#